data_AF-A0A524KC56-F1
#
_entry.id   AF-A0A524KC56-F1
#
_cell.length_a   1.000
_cell.length_b   1.000
_cell.length_c   1.000
_cell.angle_alpha   90.00
_cell.angle_beta   90.00
_cell.angle_gamma   90.00
#
_symmetry.space_group_name_H-M   'P 1'
#
loop_
_entity.id
_entity.type
_entity.pdbx_description
1 polymer ?
#
loop_
_entity_poly.entity_id
_entity_poly.type
_entity_poly.pdbx_seq_one_letter_code
_entity_poly.pdbx_strand_id
1 'polypeptide(L)'
;MYTLLYHGPGAGYGGHAGRGLRFGDRERNAAMNRESLAHTLTTRVLVADGAMGTYLERLMGDLDDRRRDRLPLDEPEVVRTVHRDYLAAGADIIKTATFGASVLGSGLEPGEPESVESIIRVNEAAATIARAEVDAAMAVDGRTRWVAGSVGPGRSAPTLGGPAYQELKASYLPQMEGLIRGGVDVVLIETIQDTLQAKAAIAALRNAGRALGRTPPFIASATMTESGRMLSG
;
A
#
# COMPACT_ATOMS: atom_id res chain seq x y z
N MET A 1 -11.39 13.58 -3.37
CA MET A 1 -10.04 13.94 -2.89
C MET A 1 -9.04 13.37 -3.89
N TYR A 2 -8.41 14.20 -4.72
CA TYR A 2 -7.38 13.76 -5.65
C TYR A 2 -6.02 13.90 -4.96
N THR A 3 -5.27 12.81 -4.83
CA THR A 3 -3.91 12.85 -4.27
C THR A 3 -2.93 13.18 -5.38
N LEU A 4 -2.42 14.41 -5.39
CA LEU A 4 -1.33 14.83 -6.28
C LEU A 4 0.01 14.47 -5.62
N LEU A 5 0.87 13.72 -6.31
CA LEU A 5 2.19 13.32 -5.80
C LEU A 5 3.28 14.17 -6.46
N TYR A 6 4.10 14.84 -5.64
CA TYR A 6 5.25 15.64 -6.08
C TYR A 6 6.50 15.20 -5.29
N HIS A 7 7.61 14.94 -5.98
CA HIS A 7 8.90 14.61 -5.38
C HIS A 7 9.92 15.73 -5.66
N GLY A 8 10.46 16.35 -4.61
CA GLY A 8 11.57 17.30 -4.72
C GLY A 8 12.93 16.58 -4.85
N PRO A 9 13.96 17.21 -5.44
CA PRO A 9 15.20 16.53 -5.81
C PRO A 9 16.06 16.14 -4.59
N GLY A 10 16.42 14.85 -4.50
CA GLY A 10 17.33 14.30 -3.48
C GLY A 10 18.61 13.72 -4.10
N ALA A 11 19.75 14.06 -3.49
CA ALA A 11 21.12 13.80 -3.94
C ALA A 11 21.49 12.31 -4.10
N GLY A 12 22.25 12.00 -5.15
CA GLY A 12 22.70 10.65 -5.49
C GLY A 12 23.89 10.15 -4.66
N TYR A 13 23.99 8.83 -4.54
CA TYR A 13 25.19 8.12 -4.11
C TYR A 13 25.37 6.85 -4.94
N GLY A 14 26.57 6.69 -5.52
CA GLY A 14 26.99 5.51 -6.28
C GLY A 14 27.83 4.53 -5.46
N GLY A 15 28.02 3.31 -5.99
CA GLY A 15 29.11 2.44 -5.54
C GLY A 15 28.91 0.92 -5.71
N HIS A 16 29.60 0.39 -6.73
CA HIS A 16 30.25 -0.93 -6.86
C HIS A 16 29.49 -2.23 -7.17
N ALA A 17 30.02 -2.88 -8.22
CA ALA A 17 29.60 -4.11 -8.85
C ALA A 17 30.36 -5.34 -8.31
N GLY A 18 29.65 -6.45 -8.13
CA GLY A 18 30.20 -7.79 -7.93
C GLY A 18 29.45 -8.78 -8.81
N ARG A 19 30.19 -9.58 -9.61
CA ARG A 19 29.65 -10.62 -10.51
C ARG A 19 29.43 -11.93 -9.75
N GLY A 20 28.32 -12.62 -10.02
CA GLY A 20 28.07 -13.99 -9.55
C GLY A 20 26.74 -14.61 -9.99
N LEU A 21 26.77 -15.27 -11.16
CA LEU A 21 26.00 -16.46 -11.60
C LEU A 21 24.46 -16.55 -11.49
N ARG A 22 23.87 -16.31 -12.67
CA ARG A 22 22.66 -16.82 -13.35
C ARG A 22 21.82 -17.94 -12.68
N PHE A 23 20.64 -17.54 -12.23
CA PHE A 23 19.36 -18.24 -12.39
C PHE A 23 18.25 -17.20 -12.62
N GLY A 24 17.63 -17.13 -13.80
CA GLY A 24 16.44 -16.26 -14.03
C GLY A 24 16.67 -14.92 -14.76
N ASP A 25 17.57 -14.86 -15.74
CA ASP A 25 17.87 -13.59 -16.45
C ASP A 25 16.70 -13.02 -17.28
N ARG A 26 15.69 -13.83 -17.63
CA ARG A 26 14.52 -13.33 -18.38
C ARG A 26 13.50 -12.57 -17.50
N GLU A 27 13.25 -13.04 -16.28
CA GLU A 27 12.36 -12.36 -15.33
C GLU A 27 13.05 -11.15 -14.67
N ARG A 28 14.36 -11.25 -14.38
CA ARG A 28 15.16 -10.09 -13.93
C ARG A 28 15.24 -8.97 -14.98
N ASN A 29 15.38 -9.31 -16.26
CA ASN A 29 15.46 -8.31 -17.33
C ASN A 29 14.12 -7.61 -17.61
N ALA A 30 12.98 -8.29 -17.40
CA ALA A 30 11.67 -7.64 -17.47
C ALA A 30 11.45 -6.62 -16.34
N ALA A 31 11.96 -6.91 -15.13
CA ALA A 31 11.92 -6.00 -13.99
C ALA A 31 12.91 -4.81 -14.12
N MET A 32 14.02 -4.98 -14.85
CA MET A 32 15.06 -3.95 -15.02
C MET A 32 14.74 -2.85 -16.03
N ASN A 33 13.70 -3.00 -16.88
CA ASN A 33 13.35 -2.04 -17.93
C ASN A 33 12.11 -1.18 -17.62
N ARG A 34 11.55 -1.27 -16.41
CA ARG A 34 10.42 -0.42 -16.02
C ARG A 34 10.95 0.93 -15.55
N GLU A 35 10.42 2.00 -16.13
CA GLU A 35 10.71 3.35 -15.66
C GLU A 35 10.39 3.43 -14.15
N SER A 36 11.37 3.87 -13.36
CA SER A 36 11.20 3.97 -11.91
C SER A 36 10.10 4.98 -11.60
N LEU A 37 9.21 4.64 -10.68
CA LEU A 37 8.17 5.57 -10.17
C LEU A 37 8.78 6.93 -9.79
N ALA A 38 9.94 6.91 -9.13
CA ALA A 38 10.65 8.12 -8.72
C ALA A 38 11.09 8.98 -9.92
N HIS A 39 11.50 8.35 -11.03
CA HIS A 39 11.85 9.08 -12.24
C HIS A 39 10.61 9.66 -12.91
N THR A 40 9.54 8.87 -13.06
CA THR A 40 8.31 9.35 -13.71
C THR A 40 7.66 10.52 -12.96
N LEU A 41 7.71 10.52 -11.63
CA LEU A 41 7.26 11.65 -10.81
C LEU A 41 8.03 12.95 -11.08
N THR A 42 9.22 12.90 -11.68
CA THR A 42 9.98 14.11 -12.10
C THR A 42 9.63 14.60 -13.50
N THR A 43 9.01 13.77 -14.33
CA THR A 43 8.76 14.06 -15.74
C THR A 43 7.30 14.34 -16.04
N ARG A 44 6.36 13.80 -15.26
CA ARG A 44 4.92 14.04 -15.42
C ARG A 44 4.13 13.84 -14.13
N VAL A 45 2.93 14.38 -14.12
CA VAL A 45 1.93 14.08 -13.08
C VAL A 45 1.41 12.66 -13.27
N LEU A 46 1.27 11.93 -12.15
CA LEU A 46 0.62 10.63 -12.08
C LEU A 46 -0.76 10.77 -11.44
N VAL A 47 -1.75 10.05 -11.96
CA VAL A 47 -3.10 10.01 -11.40
C VAL A 47 -3.29 8.75 -10.57
N ALA A 48 -3.55 8.90 -9.27
CA ALA A 48 -3.97 7.80 -8.41
C ALA A 48 -5.47 7.52 -8.54
N ASP A 49 -5.88 6.29 -8.22
CA ASP A 49 -7.28 5.89 -8.15
C ASP A 49 -8.08 6.60 -7.04
N GLY A 50 -9.39 6.37 -7.05
CA GLY A 50 -10.34 6.97 -6.13
C GLY A 50 -10.49 6.21 -4.81
N ALA A 51 -11.70 6.27 -4.24
CA ALA A 51 -12.03 5.57 -3.01
C ALA A 51 -12.25 4.07 -3.28
N MET A 52 -11.59 3.20 -2.53
CA MET A 52 -11.83 1.75 -2.52
C MET A 52 -13.10 1.44 -1.72
N GLY A 53 -13.16 1.85 -0.45
CA GLY A 53 -14.26 1.53 0.47
C GLY A 53 -15.64 1.94 -0.06
N THR A 54 -15.84 3.21 -0.42
CA THR A 54 -17.11 3.70 -0.97
C THR A 54 -17.52 2.99 -2.27
N TYR A 55 -16.56 2.58 -3.09
CA TYR A 55 -16.86 1.83 -4.32
C TYR A 55 -17.33 0.43 -3.99
N LEU A 56 -16.66 -0.25 -3.05
CA LEU A 56 -17.06 -1.57 -2.56
C LEU A 56 -18.45 -1.54 -1.93
N GLU A 57 -18.76 -0.54 -1.10
CA GLU A 57 -20.09 -0.34 -0.51
C GLU A 57 -21.18 -0.16 -1.58
N ARG A 58 -20.87 0.54 -2.68
CA ARG A 58 -21.79 0.68 -3.80
C ARG A 58 -22.09 -0.66 -4.51
N LEU A 59 -21.12 -1.56 -4.56
CA LEU A 59 -21.28 -2.88 -5.19
C LEU A 59 -21.95 -3.91 -4.26
N MET A 60 -21.65 -3.84 -2.96
CA MET A 60 -21.93 -4.91 -2.00
C MET A 60 -22.97 -4.54 -0.93
N GLY A 61 -23.36 -3.27 -0.85
CA GLY A 61 -24.12 -2.73 0.27
C GLY A 61 -23.21 -2.40 1.45
N ASP A 62 -23.80 -2.30 2.65
CA ASP A 62 -23.06 -1.94 3.85
C ASP A 62 -22.01 -3.00 4.21
N LEU A 63 -20.80 -2.55 4.55
CA LEU A 63 -19.64 -3.38 4.84
C LEU A 63 -18.96 -2.85 6.10
N ASP A 64 -18.96 -3.65 7.16
CA ASP A 64 -18.10 -3.40 8.31
C ASP A 64 -16.61 -3.49 7.94
N ASP A 65 -15.75 -2.94 8.81
CA ASP A 65 -14.29 -2.89 8.61
C ASP A 65 -13.70 -4.29 8.36
N ARG A 66 -14.15 -5.30 9.12
CA ARG A 66 -13.59 -6.66 9.08
C ARG A 66 -13.90 -7.31 7.74
N ARG A 67 -15.17 -7.28 7.33
CA ARG A 67 -15.60 -7.83 6.05
C ARG A 67 -14.87 -7.14 4.90
N ARG A 68 -14.77 -5.80 4.95
CA ARG A 68 -14.09 -5.00 3.92
C ARG A 68 -12.63 -5.40 3.74
N ASP A 69 -11.88 -5.51 4.83
CA ASP A 69 -10.46 -5.88 4.76
C ASP A 69 -10.25 -7.32 4.27
N ARG A 70 -11.22 -8.21 4.44
CA ARG A 70 -11.14 -9.62 4.02
C ARG A 70 -11.56 -9.91 2.59
N LEU A 71 -12.20 -8.96 1.90
CA LEU A 71 -12.64 -9.13 0.50
C LEU A 71 -11.56 -9.65 -0.46
N PRO A 72 -10.26 -9.30 -0.34
CA PRO A 72 -9.21 -9.87 -1.18
C PRO A 72 -9.09 -11.40 -1.09
N LEU A 73 -9.48 -12.01 0.03
CA LEU A 73 -9.51 -13.47 0.20
C LEU A 73 -10.89 -14.04 -0.10
N ASP A 74 -11.93 -13.41 0.44
CA ASP A 74 -13.27 -14.00 0.50
C ASP A 74 -14.06 -13.73 -0.80
N GLU A 75 -13.90 -12.56 -1.42
CA GLU A 75 -14.64 -12.12 -2.63
C GLU A 75 -13.72 -11.37 -3.64
N PRO A 76 -12.63 -11.99 -4.13
CA PRO A 76 -11.57 -11.30 -4.87
C PRO A 76 -12.03 -10.65 -6.19
N GLU A 77 -13.08 -11.16 -6.84
CA GLU A 77 -13.58 -10.60 -8.11
C GLU A 77 -14.16 -9.19 -7.94
N VAL A 78 -14.75 -8.90 -6.77
CA VAL A 78 -15.26 -7.56 -6.47
C VAL A 78 -14.10 -6.56 -6.41
N VAL A 79 -12.98 -6.95 -5.76
CA VAL A 79 -11.77 -6.14 -5.69
C VAL A 79 -11.15 -5.94 -7.09
N ARG A 80 -11.10 -7.00 -7.91
CA ARG A 80 -10.65 -6.91 -9.32
C ARG A 80 -11.48 -5.93 -10.12
N THR A 81 -12.81 -5.97 -9.96
CA THR A 81 -13.74 -5.07 -10.64
C THR A 81 -13.39 -3.61 -10.34
N VAL A 82 -13.21 -3.25 -9.06
CA VAL A 82 -12.83 -1.89 -8.67
C VAL A 82 -11.50 -1.45 -9.32
N HIS A 83 -10.49 -2.32 -9.31
CA HIS A 83 -9.21 -2.00 -9.94
C HIS A 83 -9.33 -1.81 -11.46
N ARG A 84 -10.03 -2.72 -12.16
CA ARG A 84 -10.26 -2.62 -13.60
C ARG A 84 -10.96 -1.33 -13.98
N ASP A 85 -11.97 -0.94 -13.20
CA ASP A 85 -12.72 0.28 -13.45
C ASP A 85 -11.84 1.53 -13.32
N TYR A 86 -11.00 1.61 -12.29
CA TYR A 86 -10.05 2.72 -12.15
C TYR A 86 -8.94 2.73 -13.20
N LEU A 87 -8.44 1.55 -13.58
CA LEU A 87 -7.45 1.42 -14.66
C LEU A 87 -8.02 1.85 -16.02
N ALA A 88 -9.26 1.46 -16.31
CA ALA A 88 -10.00 1.87 -17.51
C ALA A 88 -10.31 3.37 -17.51
N ALA A 89 -10.57 3.95 -16.34
CA ALA A 89 -10.69 5.41 -16.17
C ALA A 89 -9.36 6.16 -16.30
N GLY A 90 -8.23 5.45 -16.43
CA GLY A 90 -6.93 6.02 -16.75
C GLY A 90 -5.99 6.22 -15.57
N ALA A 91 -6.27 5.61 -14.41
CA ALA A 91 -5.37 5.64 -13.25
C ALA A 91 -3.98 5.11 -13.61
N ASP A 92 -2.95 5.88 -13.24
CA ASP A 92 -1.54 5.47 -13.31
C ASP A 92 -1.15 4.66 -12.08
N ILE A 93 -1.78 4.92 -10.92
CA ILE A 93 -1.51 4.21 -9.66
C ILE A 93 -2.83 3.71 -9.08
N ILE A 94 -2.92 2.43 -8.77
CA ILE A 94 -4.05 1.87 -8.01
C ILE A 94 -3.62 1.48 -6.60
N LYS A 95 -4.51 1.65 -5.62
CA LYS A 95 -4.30 1.31 -4.22
C LYS A 95 -4.87 -0.06 -3.90
N THR A 96 -4.10 -0.89 -3.21
CA THR A 96 -4.60 -2.18 -2.69
C THR A 96 -5.77 -1.98 -1.74
N ALA A 97 -6.69 -2.96 -1.68
CA ALA A 97 -7.80 -2.97 -0.73
C ALA A 97 -7.34 -3.39 0.68
N THR A 98 -6.45 -2.58 1.29
CA THR A 98 -5.73 -2.94 2.53
C THR A 98 -5.67 -1.81 3.56
N PHE A 99 -6.48 -0.76 3.42
CA PHE A 99 -6.44 0.42 4.28
C PHE A 99 -6.49 0.06 5.78
N GLY A 100 -7.41 -0.81 6.18
CA GLY A 100 -7.57 -1.26 7.57
C GLY A 100 -6.75 -2.49 7.95
N ALA A 101 -6.19 -3.22 6.98
CA ALA A 101 -5.66 -4.58 7.13
C ALA A 101 -4.33 -4.70 7.93
N SER A 102 -4.33 -4.21 9.17
CA SER A 102 -3.28 -4.37 10.18
C SER A 102 -3.87 -4.96 11.46
N VAL A 103 -3.04 -5.42 12.39
CA VAL A 103 -3.54 -6.09 13.62
C VAL A 103 -4.47 -5.17 14.45
N LEU A 104 -4.13 -3.89 14.57
CA LEU A 104 -4.89 -2.88 15.34
C LEU A 104 -5.86 -2.06 14.46
N GLY A 105 -5.87 -2.30 13.15
CA GLY A 105 -6.75 -1.62 12.20
C GLY A 105 -7.91 -2.49 11.74
N SER A 106 -7.64 -3.79 11.52
CA SER A 106 -8.63 -4.74 11.03
C SER A 106 -9.75 -4.84 12.05
N GLY A 107 -10.98 -4.98 11.56
CA GLY A 107 -12.20 -4.78 12.32
C GLY A 107 -12.47 -5.73 13.49
N LEU A 108 -11.46 -6.43 14.01
CA LEU A 108 -11.54 -7.45 15.05
C LEU A 108 -12.08 -6.87 16.35
N GLU A 109 -13.02 -7.60 16.94
CA GLU A 109 -13.44 -7.40 18.32
C GLU A 109 -12.36 -7.96 19.28
N PRO A 110 -12.20 -7.38 20.48
CA PRO A 110 -11.34 -7.95 21.50
C PRO A 110 -11.71 -9.43 21.79
N GLY A 111 -10.81 -10.36 21.46
CA GLY A 111 -10.99 -11.79 21.73
C GLY A 111 -11.11 -12.69 20.49
N GLU A 112 -11.24 -12.14 19.28
CA GLU A 112 -11.14 -12.90 18.03
C GLU A 112 -9.76 -12.68 17.40
N PRO A 113 -8.83 -13.67 17.49
CA PRO A 113 -7.55 -13.52 16.82
C PRO A 113 -7.72 -13.78 15.33
N GLU A 114 -7.68 -12.75 14.48
CA GLU A 114 -6.97 -12.96 13.23
C GLU A 114 -5.50 -13.12 13.58
N SER A 115 -4.95 -14.27 13.21
CA SER A 115 -3.53 -14.51 13.40
C SER A 115 -2.73 -13.51 12.57
N VAL A 116 -1.51 -13.20 13.03
CA VAL A 116 -0.49 -12.48 12.23
C VAL A 116 -0.42 -13.02 10.79
N GLU A 117 -0.57 -14.35 10.63
CA GLU A 117 -0.63 -15.02 9.35
C GLU A 117 -1.85 -14.62 8.49
N SER A 118 -3.03 -14.42 9.09
CA SER A 118 -4.21 -13.92 8.37
C SER A 118 -3.96 -12.54 7.78
N ILE A 119 -3.38 -11.62 8.56
CA ILE A 119 -3.04 -10.28 8.10
C ILE A 119 -2.04 -10.32 6.95
N ILE A 120 -1.00 -11.15 7.05
CA ILE A 120 -0.05 -11.35 5.94
C ILE A 120 -0.78 -11.82 4.68
N ARG A 121 -1.60 -12.87 4.81
CA ARG A 121 -2.33 -13.47 3.67
C ARG A 121 -3.30 -12.50 3.00
N VAL A 122 -4.06 -11.73 3.77
CA VAL A 122 -4.98 -10.71 3.23
C VAL A 122 -4.22 -9.67 2.42
N ASN A 123 -3.13 -9.14 2.97
CA ASN A 123 -2.33 -8.11 2.31
C ASN A 123 -1.60 -8.63 1.07
N GLU A 124 -1.07 -9.85 1.14
CA GLU A 124 -0.43 -10.52 0.01
C GLU A 124 -1.43 -10.78 -1.12
N ALA A 125 -2.64 -11.26 -0.80
CA ALA A 125 -3.70 -11.46 -1.78
C ALA A 125 -4.12 -10.14 -2.44
N ALA A 126 -4.35 -9.09 -1.66
CA ALA A 126 -4.73 -7.78 -2.18
C ALA A 126 -3.67 -7.19 -3.13
N ALA A 127 -2.40 -7.26 -2.74
CA ALA A 127 -1.29 -6.79 -3.57
C ALA A 127 -1.13 -7.63 -4.85
N THR A 128 -1.29 -8.96 -4.74
CA THR A 128 -1.24 -9.87 -5.90
C THR A 128 -2.37 -9.59 -6.89
N ILE A 129 -3.59 -9.34 -6.40
CA ILE A 129 -4.74 -8.96 -7.21
C ILE A 129 -4.45 -7.65 -7.96
N ALA A 130 -4.04 -6.60 -7.25
CA ALA A 130 -3.74 -5.31 -7.85
C ALA A 130 -2.60 -5.41 -8.88
N ARG A 131 -1.55 -6.20 -8.60
CA ARG A 131 -0.45 -6.47 -9.54
C ARG A 131 -0.96 -7.10 -10.83
N ALA A 132 -1.77 -8.14 -10.73
CA ALA A 132 -2.31 -8.83 -11.90
C ALA A 132 -3.16 -7.90 -12.78
N GLU A 133 -4.00 -7.05 -12.19
CA GLU A 133 -4.83 -6.11 -12.95
C GLU A 133 -4.00 -4.98 -13.59
N VAL A 134 -2.96 -4.47 -12.89
CA VAL A 134 -2.00 -3.53 -13.47
C VAL A 134 -1.27 -4.15 -14.65
N ASP A 135 -0.71 -5.34 -14.49
CA ASP A 135 0.07 -6.01 -15.54
C ASP A 135 -0.81 -6.31 -16.76
N ALA A 136 -2.07 -6.73 -16.54
CA ALA A 136 -3.04 -6.92 -17.61
C ALA A 136 -3.37 -5.62 -18.36
N ALA A 137 -3.63 -4.52 -17.64
CA ALA A 137 -3.89 -3.23 -18.26
C ALA A 137 -2.68 -2.70 -19.05
N MET A 138 -1.47 -2.86 -18.50
CA MET A 138 -0.21 -2.51 -19.17
C MET A 138 0.01 -3.32 -20.45
N ALA A 139 -0.35 -4.61 -20.45
CA ALA A 139 -0.24 -5.45 -21.64
C ALA A 139 -1.20 -5.02 -22.77
N VAL A 140 -2.32 -4.39 -22.44
CA VAL A 140 -3.32 -3.93 -23.40
C VAL A 140 -2.92 -2.62 -24.09
N ASP A 141 -2.43 -1.63 -23.34
CA ASP A 141 -2.18 -0.28 -23.89
C ASP A 141 -0.75 0.23 -23.77
N GLY A 142 0.15 -0.54 -23.15
CA GLY A 142 1.56 -0.20 -23.01
C GLY A 142 1.86 0.94 -22.03
N ARG A 143 0.87 1.54 -21.36
CA ARG A 143 1.10 2.64 -20.41
C ARG A 143 1.68 2.09 -19.11
N THR A 144 2.83 2.59 -18.68
CA THR A 144 3.40 2.26 -17.36
C THR A 144 2.45 2.71 -16.24
N ARG A 145 2.12 1.78 -15.34
CA ARG A 145 1.25 1.97 -14.17
C ARG A 145 1.86 1.32 -12.95
N TRP A 146 1.40 1.62 -11.73
CA TRP A 146 1.97 1.10 -10.47
C TRP A 146 0.91 0.65 -9.47
N VAL A 147 1.32 -0.24 -8.56
CA VAL A 147 0.54 -0.67 -7.40
C VAL A 147 1.05 0.01 -6.14
N ALA A 148 0.16 0.71 -5.44
CA ALA A 148 0.41 1.27 -4.12
C ALA A 148 -0.21 0.38 -3.03
N GLY A 149 0.61 -0.06 -2.08
CA GLY A 149 0.13 -0.70 -0.86
C GLY A 149 -0.53 0.31 0.07
N SER A 150 -1.85 0.30 0.18
CA SER A 150 -2.62 1.19 1.06
C SER A 150 -2.42 0.79 2.53
N VAL A 151 -2.01 1.74 3.36
CA VAL A 151 -1.79 1.56 4.81
C VAL A 151 -2.42 2.74 5.53
N GLY A 152 -3.56 2.51 6.18
CA GLY A 152 -4.24 3.50 7.00
C GLY A 152 -3.63 3.66 8.40
N PRO A 153 -4.15 4.59 9.21
CA PRO A 153 -3.60 4.96 10.53
C PRO A 153 -3.92 3.96 11.66
N GLY A 154 -4.74 2.93 11.40
CA GLY A 154 -5.39 2.11 12.43
C GLY A 154 -6.60 2.81 13.05
N ARG A 155 -7.18 2.23 14.11
CA ARG A 155 -8.46 2.67 14.69
C ARG A 155 -8.36 3.85 15.66
N SER A 156 -7.23 4.03 16.33
CA SER A 156 -7.08 5.08 17.35
C SER A 156 -5.69 5.74 17.29
N ALA A 157 -5.68 7.07 17.35
CA ALA A 157 -4.47 7.86 17.38
C ALA A 157 -3.82 7.84 18.78
N PRO A 158 -2.49 7.74 18.87
CA PRO A 158 -1.77 7.81 20.16
C PRO A 158 -2.13 9.05 20.99
N THR A 159 -2.26 10.21 20.37
CA THR A 159 -2.67 11.45 21.04
C THR A 159 -4.05 11.36 21.72
N LEU A 160 -4.92 10.45 21.29
CA LEU A 160 -6.24 10.20 21.88
C LEU A 160 -6.26 9.01 22.86
N GLY A 161 -5.11 8.63 23.40
CA GLY A 161 -4.98 7.45 24.26
C GLY A 161 -4.92 6.13 23.49
N GLY A 162 -4.62 6.20 22.19
CA GLY A 162 -4.38 5.02 21.36
C GLY A 162 -3.05 4.31 21.67
N PRO A 163 -2.70 3.29 20.85
CA PRO A 163 -1.57 2.41 21.11
C PRO A 163 -0.22 3.13 21.09
N ALA A 164 0.73 2.63 21.86
CA ALA A 164 2.10 3.14 21.86
C ALA A 164 2.85 2.76 20.58
N TYR A 165 3.99 3.42 20.35
CA TYR A 165 4.82 3.22 19.15
C TYR A 165 5.15 1.74 18.86
N GLN A 166 5.48 0.95 19.88
CA GLN A 166 5.86 -0.45 19.67
C GLN A 166 4.67 -1.32 19.26
N GLU A 167 3.48 -1.03 19.80
CA GLU A 167 2.24 -1.73 19.46
C GLU A 167 1.82 -1.40 18.03
N LEU A 168 1.88 -0.12 17.64
CA LEU A 168 1.64 0.30 16.25
C LEU A 168 2.63 -0.37 15.29
N LYS A 169 3.92 -0.36 15.62
CA LYS A 169 4.94 -0.98 14.78
C LYS A 169 4.71 -2.48 14.62
N ALA A 170 4.37 -3.18 15.70
CA ALA A 170 4.03 -4.60 15.67
C ALA A 170 2.78 -4.86 14.84
N SER A 171 1.79 -3.96 14.88
CA SER A 171 0.57 -4.03 14.09
C SER A 171 0.82 -3.90 12.58
N TYR A 172 1.67 -2.96 12.18
CA TYR A 172 1.98 -2.73 10.77
C TYR A 172 2.93 -3.77 10.17
N LEU A 173 3.75 -4.44 10.99
CA LEU A 173 4.76 -5.38 10.49
C LEU A 173 4.18 -6.48 9.56
N PRO A 174 3.16 -7.27 9.97
CA PRO A 174 2.58 -8.29 9.08
C PRO A 174 1.91 -7.71 7.84
N GLN A 175 1.31 -6.52 7.95
CA GLN A 175 0.74 -5.82 6.80
C GLN A 175 1.83 -5.53 5.75
N MET A 176 2.96 -4.98 6.20
CA MET A 176 4.10 -4.67 5.33
C MET A 176 4.70 -5.92 4.70
N GLU A 177 4.82 -7.01 5.46
CA GLU A 177 5.29 -8.29 4.93
C GLU A 177 4.40 -8.80 3.80
N GLY A 178 3.08 -8.82 4.00
CA GLY A 178 2.12 -9.24 2.97
C GLY A 178 2.18 -8.36 1.72
N LEU A 179 2.18 -7.04 1.90
CA LEU A 179 2.26 -6.09 0.78
C LEU A 179 3.56 -6.27 -0.05
N ILE A 180 4.70 -6.45 0.61
CA ILE A 180 5.99 -6.65 -0.08
C ILE A 180 6.00 -7.97 -0.84
N ARG A 181 5.50 -9.06 -0.24
CA ARG A 181 5.39 -10.39 -0.89
C ARG A 181 4.47 -10.35 -2.11
N GLY A 182 3.32 -9.69 -1.99
CA GLY A 182 2.38 -9.51 -3.10
C GLY A 182 2.83 -8.51 -4.17
N GLY A 183 4.01 -7.89 -4.01
CA GLY A 183 4.68 -7.21 -5.11
C GLY A 183 4.23 -5.76 -5.34
N VAL A 184 3.87 -5.00 -4.29
CA VAL A 184 3.61 -3.55 -4.42
C VAL A 184 4.84 -2.80 -4.95
N ASP A 185 4.62 -1.70 -5.69
CA ASP A 185 5.71 -0.84 -6.19
C ASP A 185 6.09 0.24 -5.18
N VAL A 186 5.12 0.71 -4.40
CA VAL A 186 5.25 1.77 -3.40
C VAL A 186 4.29 1.47 -2.25
N VAL A 187 4.61 1.90 -1.04
CA VAL A 187 3.67 1.87 0.09
C VAL A 187 3.10 3.27 0.30
N LEU A 188 1.77 3.39 0.31
CA LEU A 188 1.06 4.62 0.61
C LEU A 188 0.59 4.57 2.06
N ILE A 189 1.32 5.26 2.93
CA ILE A 189 0.96 5.47 4.33
C ILE A 189 0.01 6.66 4.35
N GLU A 190 -1.30 6.40 4.36
CA GLU A 190 -2.33 7.41 4.11
C GLU A 190 -3.22 7.69 5.31
N THR A 191 -3.89 8.84 5.23
CA THR A 191 -4.85 9.31 6.23
C THR A 191 -4.24 9.39 7.63
N ILE A 192 -2.95 9.75 7.72
CA ILE A 192 -2.28 9.85 9.01
C ILE A 192 -2.80 11.04 9.78
N GLN A 193 -3.19 10.79 11.03
CA GLN A 193 -3.72 11.80 11.96
C GLN A 193 -2.73 12.11 13.09
N ASP A 194 -1.76 11.22 13.31
CA ASP A 194 -0.71 11.35 14.31
C ASP A 194 0.64 10.93 13.73
N THR A 195 1.65 11.79 13.84
CA THR A 195 2.99 11.54 13.27
C THR A 195 3.64 10.25 13.80
N LEU A 196 3.27 9.78 15.00
CA LEU A 196 3.78 8.54 15.56
C LEU A 196 3.30 7.31 14.79
N GLN A 197 2.08 7.37 14.21
CA GLN A 197 1.56 6.31 13.32
C GLN A 197 2.42 6.21 12.06
N ALA A 198 2.72 7.34 11.41
CA ALA A 198 3.62 7.35 10.25
C ALA A 198 5.01 6.82 10.59
N LYS A 199 5.58 7.25 11.72
CA LYS A 199 6.90 6.77 12.17
C LYS A 199 6.91 5.26 12.40
N ALA A 200 5.86 4.72 13.03
CA ALA A 200 5.71 3.29 13.28
C ALA A 200 5.56 2.49 11.97
N ALA A 201 4.71 2.95 11.05
CA ALA A 201 4.52 2.33 9.74
C ALA A 201 5.82 2.31 8.91
N ILE A 202 6.55 3.43 8.85
CA ILE A 202 7.86 3.49 8.15
C ILE A 202 8.87 2.53 8.79
N ALA A 203 8.89 2.43 10.12
CA ALA A 203 9.78 1.51 10.81
C ALA A 203 9.42 0.03 10.54
N ALA A 204 8.13 -0.30 10.48
CA ALA A 204 7.64 -1.62 10.11
C ALA A 204 8.00 -1.96 8.65
N LEU A 205 7.79 -1.04 7.70
CA LEU A 205 8.16 -1.20 6.30
C LEU A 205 9.65 -1.50 6.13
N ARG A 206 10.52 -0.74 6.80
CA ARG A 206 11.97 -0.96 6.77
C ARG A 206 12.36 -2.30 7.40
N ASN A 207 11.67 -2.72 8.44
CA ASN A 207 11.93 -4.01 9.09
C ASN A 207 11.55 -5.17 8.17
N ALA A 208 10.32 -5.20 7.66
CA ALA A 208 9.84 -6.21 6.72
C ALA A 208 10.70 -6.23 5.46
N GLY A 209 11.03 -5.05 4.92
CA GLY A 209 11.83 -4.94 3.70
C GLY A 209 13.27 -5.41 3.86
N ARG A 210 13.89 -5.25 5.03
CA ARG A 210 15.20 -5.87 5.32
C ARG A 210 15.10 -7.39 5.40
N ALA A 211 14.07 -7.91 6.06
CA ALA A 211 13.86 -9.35 6.20
C ALA A 211 13.60 -10.03 4.84
N LEU A 212 12.89 -9.36 3.94
CA LEU A 212 12.53 -9.86 2.62
C LEU A 212 13.53 -9.48 1.51
N GLY A 213 14.60 -8.75 1.83
CA GLY A 213 15.62 -8.32 0.86
C GLY A 213 15.16 -7.26 -0.15
N ARG A 214 13.99 -6.64 0.06
CA ARG A 214 13.43 -5.58 -0.80
C ARG A 214 12.61 -4.61 0.04
N THR A 215 12.97 -3.32 0.00
CA THR A 215 12.19 -2.26 0.66
C THR A 215 11.62 -1.32 -0.41
N PRO A 216 10.30 -1.41 -0.72
CA PRO A 216 9.66 -0.43 -1.60
C PRO A 216 9.81 1.01 -1.06
N PRO A 217 9.86 2.03 -1.93
CA PRO A 217 9.69 3.41 -1.50
C PRO A 217 8.32 3.60 -0.84
N PHE A 218 8.15 4.71 -0.12
CA PHE A 218 6.87 5.07 0.48
C PHE A 218 6.48 6.50 0.16
N ILE A 219 5.17 6.74 0.23
CA ILE A 219 4.53 8.05 0.27
C ILE A 219 3.84 8.14 1.62
N ALA A 220 3.96 9.29 2.29
CA ALA A 220 3.21 9.58 3.50
C ALA A 220 2.19 10.70 3.19
N SER A 221 0.92 10.46 3.53
CA SER A 221 -0.16 11.42 3.40
C SER A 221 -0.79 11.66 4.78
N ALA A 222 -0.79 12.93 5.19
CA ALA A 222 -1.40 13.38 6.42
C ALA A 222 -2.79 13.96 6.17
N THR A 223 -3.70 13.77 7.11
CA THR A 223 -5.02 14.40 7.13
C THR A 223 -5.00 15.56 8.11
N MET A 224 -5.44 16.73 7.63
CA MET A 224 -5.56 17.92 8.45
C MET A 224 -7.02 18.28 8.65
N THR A 225 -7.31 18.85 9.82
CA THR A 225 -8.59 19.52 10.09
C THR A 225 -8.67 20.85 9.34
N GLU A 226 -9.85 21.48 9.34
CA GLU A 226 -10.04 22.81 8.75
C GLU A 226 -9.10 23.88 9.34
N SER A 227 -8.59 23.66 10.56
CA SER A 227 -7.61 24.55 11.19
C SER A 227 -6.18 24.41 10.65
N GLY A 228 -5.95 23.53 9.67
CA GLY A 228 -4.63 23.29 9.07
C GLY A 228 -3.68 22.48 9.97
N ARG A 229 -4.22 21.79 10.98
CA ARG A 229 -3.49 20.95 11.93
C ARG A 229 -3.90 19.50 11.82
N MET A 230 -2.95 18.60 12.08
CA MET A 230 -3.23 17.19 12.35
C MET A 230 -4.00 17.05 13.67
N LEU A 231 -4.60 15.89 13.90
CA LEU A 231 -5.26 15.59 15.17
C LEU A 231 -4.29 15.65 16.35
N SER A 232 -3.02 15.32 16.11
CA SER A 232 -1.94 15.40 17.10
C SER A 232 -1.43 16.81 17.40
N GLY A 233 -1.92 17.84 16.71
CA GLY A 233 -1.39 19.22 16.78
C GLY A 233 -0.43 19.55 15.65
#